data_AF-A0A8S4QZT0-F1
#
_entry.id   AF-A0A8S4QZT0-F1
#
_cell.length_a   1.000
_cell.length_b   1.000
_cell.length_c   1.000
_cell.angle_alpha   90.00
_cell.angle_beta   90.00
_cell.angle_gamma   90.00
#
_symmetry.space_group_name_H-M   'P 1'
#
loop_
_entity.id
_entity.type
_entity.pdbx_description
1 polymer ?
#
loop_
_entity_poly.entity_id
_entity_poly.type
_entity_poly.pdbx_seq_one_letter_code
_entity_poly.pdbx_strand_id
1 'polypeptide(L)' 'ETPTHVMLECTGVTEQREIYLGSPATIPEVLGNLGGMLGFWNELGWLE' A
#
# COMPACT_ATOMS: atom_id res chain seq x y z
N GLU A 1 -3.52 -0.90 -13.53
CA GLU A 1 -2.96 -1.93 -12.63
C GLU A 1 -3.99 -2.31 -11.56
N THR A 2 -3.85 -3.46 -10.92
CA THR A 2 -4.69 -3.82 -9.77
C THR A 2 -4.08 -3.28 -8.47
N PRO A 3 -4.87 -3.04 -7.41
CA PRO A 3 -4.34 -2.63 -6.10
C PRO A 3 -3.26 -3.58 -5.57
N THR A 4 -3.42 -4.89 -5.82
CA THR A 4 -2.43 -5.92 -5.48
C THR A 4 -1.09 -5.71 -6.17
N HIS A 5 -1.09 -5.41 -7.47
CA HIS A 5 0.14 -5.15 -8.23
C HIS A 5 0.81 -3.87 -7.73
N VAL A 6 0.04 -2.80 -7.49
CA VAL A 6 0.57 -1.56 -6.93
C VAL A 6 1.17 -1.78 -5.55
N MET A 7 0.49 -2.55 -4.69
CA MET A 7 0.97 -2.81 -3.33
C MET A 7 2.18 -3.75 -3.28
N LEU A 8 2.39 -4.66 -4.22
CA LEU A 8 3.46 -5.66 -4.11
C LEU A 8 4.62 -5.43 -5.10
N GLU A 9 4.33 -4.91 -6.28
CA GLU A 9 5.24 -4.98 -7.43
C GLU A 9 5.63 -3.61 -8.00
N CYS A 10 4.85 -2.56 -7.70
CA CYS A 10 5.12 -1.23 -8.26
C CYS A 10 6.25 -0.52 -7.49
N THR A 11 7.42 -0.42 -8.12
CA THR A 11 8.60 0.20 -7.52
C THR A 11 8.38 1.67 -7.20
N GLY A 12 7.61 2.38 -8.03
CA GLY A 12 7.32 3.80 -7.88
C GLY A 12 6.50 4.17 -6.64
N VAL A 13 5.86 3.21 -5.98
CA VAL A 13 5.09 3.42 -4.74
C VAL A 13 5.74 2.76 -3.53
N THR A 14 6.96 2.23 -3.68
CA THR A 14 7.67 1.47 -2.62
C THR A 14 7.90 2.33 -1.38
N GLU A 15 8.31 3.59 -1.56
CA GLU A 15 8.63 4.50 -0.46
C GLU A 15 7.38 4.81 0.38
N GLN A 16 6.29 5.17 -0.27
CA GLN A 16 5.00 5.42 0.39
C GLN A 16 4.49 4.14 1.05
N ARG A 17 4.56 3.00 0.36
CA ARG A 17 4.20 1.72 0.96
C ARG A 17 5.02 1.43 2.21
N GLU A 18 6.32 1.68 2.20
CA GLU A 18 7.17 1.44 3.37
C GLU A 18 6.82 2.33 4.56
N ILE A 19 6.47 3.59 4.31
CA ILE A 19 6.04 4.54 5.36
C ILE A 19 4.74 4.10 6.03
N TYR A 20 3.74 3.66 5.25
CA TYR A 20 2.39 3.41 5.76
C TYR A 20 2.12 1.94 6.09
N LEU A 21 2.72 1.02 5.34
CA LEU A 21 2.48 -0.42 5.39
C LEU A 21 3.72 -1.24 5.75
N GLY A 22 4.91 -0.63 5.76
CA GLY A 22 6.18 -1.35 5.90
C GLY A 22 6.55 -2.10 4.62
N SER A 23 7.23 -3.24 4.76
CA SER A 23 7.60 -4.12 3.64
C SER A 23 6.73 -5.38 3.62
N PRO A 24 5.42 -5.27 3.31
CA PRO A 24 4.54 -6.43 3.24
C PRO A 24 4.96 -7.33 2.07
N ALA A 25 5.16 -8.61 2.36
CA ALA A 25 5.43 -9.65 1.37
C ALA A 25 4.13 -10.21 0.77
N THR A 26 3.00 -10.06 1.47
CA THR A 26 1.72 -10.65 1.06
C THR A 26 0.52 -9.71 1.26
N ILE A 27 -0.56 -9.94 0.52
CA ILE A 27 -1.81 -9.17 0.66
C ILE A 27 -2.45 -9.30 2.05
N PRO A 28 -2.48 -10.47 2.70
CA PRO A 28 -2.96 -10.57 4.07
C PRO A 28 -2.22 -9.65 5.06
N GLU A 29 -0.91 -9.44 4.89
CA GLU A 29 -0.15 -8.51 5.73
C GLU A 29 -0.59 -7.06 5.51
N VAL A 30 -0.88 -6.68 4.26
CA VAL A 30 -1.42 -5.35 3.95
C VAL A 30 -2.80 -5.15 4.57
N LEU A 31 -3.70 -6.12 4.38
CA LEU A 31 -5.07 -6.05 4.90
C LEU A 31 -5.14 -6.11 6.42
N GLY A 32 -4.13 -6.72 7.08
CA GLY A 32 -3.98 -6.71 8.53
C GLY A 32 -3.70 -5.32 9.11
N ASN A 33 -3.18 -4.40 8.29
CA ASN A 33 -2.91 -3.00 8.65
C ASN A 33 -3.85 -2.04 7.92
N LEU A 34 -5.16 -2.14 8.22
CA LEU A 34 -6.18 -1.28 7.60
C LEU A 34 -5.91 0.22 7.74
N GLY A 35 -5.37 0.66 8.89
CA GLY A 35 -5.04 2.06 9.13
C GLY A 35 -3.91 2.57 8.22
N GLY A 36 -2.83 1.79 8.12
CA GLY A 36 -1.75 2.06 7.18
C GLY A 36 -2.23 2.04 5.73
N MET A 37 -3.10 1.09 5.38
CA MET A 37 -3.64 0.98 4.03
C MET A 37 -4.48 2.20 3.64
N LEU A 38 -5.32 2.70 4.55
CA LEU A 38 -6.08 3.94 4.30
C LEU A 38 -5.17 5.16 4.16
N GLY A 39 -4.15 5.29 5.01
CA GLY A 39 -3.14 6.37 4.89
C GLY A 39 -2.38 6.31 3.56
N PHE A 40 -1.98 5.10 3.14
CA PHE A 40 -1.32 4.86 1.86
C PHE A 40 -2.19 5.29 0.67
N TRP A 41 -3.46 4.87 0.63
CA TRP A 41 -4.36 5.25 -0.46
C TRP A 41 -4.70 6.73 -0.49
N ASN A 42 -4.75 7.38 0.68
CA ASN A 42 -4.97 8.83 0.77
C ASN A 42 -3.79 9.62 0.17
N GLU A 43 -2.54 9.25 0.47
CA GLU A 43 -1.36 9.90 -0.13
C GLU A 43 -1.24 9.68 -1.65
N LEU A 44 -1.72 8.53 -2.14
CA LEU A 44 -1.81 8.28 -3.57
C LEU A 44 -2.94 9.07 -4.26
N GLY A 45 -3.80 9.75 -3.49
CA GLY A 45 -4.98 10.45 -4.01
C GLY A 45 -6.06 9.50 -4.54
N TRP A 46 -6.13 8.27 -4.02
CA TRP A 46 -7.07 7.23 -4.46
C TRP A 46 -8.32 7.14 -3.57
N LEU A 47 -8.30 7.81 -2.43
CA LEU A 47 -9.46 8.03 -1.58
C LEU A 47 -9.94 9.47 -1.80
N GLU A 48 -10.77 9.66 -2.82
CA GLU A 48 -11.68 10.81 -2.97
C GLU A 48 -13.09 10.43 -2.52
#